data_AF-A0A3Q8VIA2-F1
#
_entry.id   AF-A0A3Q8VIA2-F1
#
_cell.length_a   1.000
_cell.length_b   1.000
_cell.length_c   1.000
_cell.angle_alpha   90.00
_cell.angle_beta   90.00
_cell.angle_gamma   90.00
#
_symmetry.space_group_name_H-M   'P 1'
#
loop_
_entity.id
_entity.type
_entity.pdbx_description
1 polymer ?
#
loop_
_entity_poly.entity_id
_entity_poly.type
_entity_poly.pdbx_seq_one_letter_code
_entity_poly.pdbx_strand_id
1 'polypeptide(L)'
;MTPLPLEALVDPVCGIVRKVKPVEHPPGTPARYTALTAEISDARRLGLWPADRVSLGTTFGDPEGARIAAVAEGVERYCGNRVPPPGHPDAPLRATAAELTGAGLRLYGPPDLPAYADWQYDRDAFPYRRLTPGTPALWTRGTERLPGGDTAEVWAPTALTHLNWRQGELRSLPRTHHLNYAGIATGQGFDDAVERALLEVVERDALELWWHLDAPARGIDPATVPGLVDDLAGSGLTVHLVEMPSAFAPCVGALVQDPRLGLYAAGFACRYDPCEAARKAVLEAVHTWVFTQGLTEPDGWVFQAVEAGLLARGLYLDHRADGRYLDDCGPQFEHVRDLGAHVQVWLDERMAPEARRFTEPALGTVPVQEVPAGSRARLEDALHDGGHRVMTFDLTTEDVAETALRVARVLVSGLLPNAPAAFAYFGCPRLTEAAAGLGRTRGPGAPQDFTLAPPPHM
;
A
#
# COMPACT_ATOMS: atom_id res chain seq x y z
N MET A 1 -26.32 -9.32 20.52
CA MET A 1 -26.30 -7.88 20.92
C MET A 1 -26.29 -7.06 19.65
N THR A 2 -26.92 -5.89 19.63
CA THR A 2 -26.85 -4.98 18.47
C THR A 2 -25.44 -4.40 18.39
N PRO A 3 -24.78 -4.40 17.21
CA PRO A 3 -23.45 -3.81 17.07
C PRO A 3 -23.44 -2.34 17.48
N LEU A 4 -22.36 -1.89 18.11
CA LEU A 4 -22.12 -0.49 18.41
C LEU A 4 -21.93 0.30 17.10
N PRO A 5 -22.39 1.56 17.04
CA PRO A 5 -22.16 2.42 15.90
C PRO A 5 -20.68 2.84 15.81
N LEU A 6 -20.21 3.25 14.62
CA LEU A 6 -18.83 3.70 14.39
C LEU A 6 -18.44 4.86 15.32
N GLU A 7 -19.40 5.73 15.64
CA GLU A 7 -19.23 6.87 16.54
C GLU A 7 -18.79 6.44 17.95
N ALA A 8 -19.13 5.21 18.38
CA ALA A 8 -18.70 4.69 19.67
C ALA A 8 -17.18 4.47 19.77
N LEU A 9 -16.48 4.39 18.63
CA LEU A 9 -15.02 4.31 18.59
C LEU A 9 -14.34 5.68 18.77
N VAL A 10 -15.11 6.78 18.69
CA VAL A 10 -14.59 8.15 18.71
C VAL A 10 -14.93 8.82 20.06
N ASP A 11 -13.96 8.85 20.97
CA ASP A 11 -14.09 9.50 22.27
C ASP A 11 -12.71 9.96 22.79
N PRO A 12 -12.58 11.19 23.33
CA PRO A 12 -11.28 11.75 23.74
C PRO A 12 -10.64 11.05 24.94
N VAL A 13 -11.38 10.22 25.69
CA VAL A 13 -10.93 9.54 26.90
C VAL A 13 -10.77 8.04 26.65
N CYS A 14 -11.79 7.36 26.13
CA CYS A 14 -11.82 5.90 26.01
C CYS A 14 -11.88 5.38 24.57
N GLY A 15 -11.97 6.26 23.57
CA GLY A 15 -12.06 5.85 22.16
C GLY A 15 -10.76 5.29 21.61
N ILE A 16 -10.86 4.40 20.63
CA ILE A 16 -9.72 4.04 19.77
C ILE A 16 -9.28 5.29 19.01
N VAL A 17 -10.25 6.08 18.53
CA VAL A 17 -10.03 7.39 17.94
C VAL A 17 -10.36 8.46 19.00
N ARG A 18 -9.41 9.35 19.29
CA ARG A 18 -9.61 10.43 20.27
C ARG A 18 -10.44 11.58 19.73
N LYS A 19 -10.24 11.91 18.46
CA LYS A 19 -11.01 12.93 17.72
C LYS A 19 -10.70 12.85 16.23
N VAL A 20 -11.61 13.39 15.42
CA VAL A 20 -11.42 13.61 13.99
C VAL A 20 -11.49 15.11 13.73
N LYS A 21 -10.57 15.65 12.91
CA LYS A 21 -10.50 17.08 12.60
C LYS A 21 -10.22 17.31 11.11
N PRO A 22 -10.70 18.42 10.52
CA PRO A 22 -10.29 18.82 9.18
C PRO A 22 -8.78 19.01 9.10
N VAL A 23 -8.22 18.68 7.94
CA VAL A 23 -6.83 19.02 7.60
C VAL A 23 -6.80 20.39 6.94
N GLU A 24 -5.78 21.19 7.27
CA GLU A 24 -5.58 22.48 6.62
C GLU A 24 -5.11 22.25 5.17
N HIS A 25 -5.75 22.92 4.21
CA HIS A 25 -5.44 22.74 2.79
C HIS A 25 -4.41 23.78 2.34
N PRO A 26 -3.29 23.36 1.74
CA PRO A 26 -2.34 24.31 1.17
C PRO A 26 -2.96 25.08 -0.02
N PRO A 27 -2.45 26.28 -0.33
CA PRO A 27 -2.91 27.05 -1.49
C PRO A 27 -2.83 26.25 -2.81
N GLY A 28 -3.90 26.30 -3.60
CA GLY A 28 -4.00 25.58 -4.88
C GLY A 28 -4.72 24.22 -4.80
N THR A 29 -5.06 23.77 -3.60
CA THR A 29 -5.85 22.54 -3.39
C THR A 29 -7.22 22.67 -4.08
N PRO A 30 -7.70 21.64 -4.81
CA PRO A 30 -9.04 21.66 -5.41
C PRO A 30 -10.13 21.96 -4.38
N ALA A 31 -11.12 22.78 -4.74
CA ALA A 31 -12.15 23.22 -3.79
C ALA A 31 -12.99 22.07 -3.20
N ARG A 32 -13.13 20.98 -3.95
CA ARG A 32 -13.85 19.77 -3.52
C ARG A 32 -12.96 18.78 -2.80
N TYR A 33 -11.64 18.92 -2.79
CA TYR A 33 -10.80 18.04 -2.00
C TYR A 33 -11.12 18.24 -0.52
N THR A 34 -11.53 17.15 0.14
CA THR A 34 -11.88 17.14 1.55
C THR A 34 -10.98 16.14 2.25
N ALA A 35 -10.25 16.58 3.27
CA ALA A 35 -9.39 15.72 4.07
C ALA A 35 -9.69 15.89 5.57
N LEU A 36 -9.84 14.77 6.26
CA LEU A 36 -9.94 14.71 7.71
C LEU A 36 -8.86 13.79 8.29
N THR A 37 -8.28 14.20 9.41
CA THR A 37 -7.35 13.39 10.18
C THR A 37 -8.05 12.85 11.42
N ALA A 38 -7.90 11.55 11.68
CA ALA A 38 -8.26 10.93 12.94
C ALA A 38 -7.01 10.83 13.82
N GLU A 39 -7.10 11.32 15.06
CA GLU A 39 -6.06 11.17 16.07
C GLU A 39 -6.31 9.88 16.86
N ILE A 40 -5.45 8.89 16.71
CA ILE A 40 -5.61 7.57 17.34
C ILE A 40 -5.05 7.58 18.77
N SER A 41 -5.66 6.78 19.64
CA SER A 41 -5.18 6.54 21.00
C SER A 41 -3.85 5.79 21.00
N ASP A 42 -2.98 6.11 21.95
CA ASP A 42 -1.66 5.49 22.05
C ASP A 42 -1.75 4.08 22.65
N ALA A 43 -1.99 3.09 21.79
CA ALA A 43 -2.16 1.69 22.17
C ALA A 43 -0.92 1.06 22.83
N ARG A 44 0.26 1.70 22.73
CA ARG A 44 1.49 1.27 23.42
C ARG A 44 1.37 1.32 24.94
N ARG A 45 0.38 2.07 25.46
CA ARG A 45 0.04 2.08 26.89
C ARG A 45 -0.61 0.78 27.36
N LEU A 46 -1.15 -0.02 26.45
CA LEU A 46 -1.82 -1.29 26.72
C LEU A 46 -0.89 -2.51 26.51
N GLY A 47 0.27 -2.32 25.88
CA GLY A 47 1.24 -3.38 25.63
C GLY A 47 2.14 -3.12 24.43
N LEU A 48 2.68 -4.18 23.83
CA LEU A 48 3.52 -4.13 22.62
C LEU A 48 2.67 -3.92 21.37
N TRP A 49 2.01 -2.77 21.28
CA TRP A 49 1.04 -2.42 20.25
C TRP A 49 1.33 -1.03 19.67
N PRO A 50 2.30 -0.93 18.73
CA PRO A 50 2.71 0.34 18.14
C PRO A 50 1.81 0.73 16.96
N ALA A 51 0.51 0.88 17.20
CA ALA A 51 -0.41 1.39 16.19
C ALA A 51 -0.08 2.84 15.80
N ASP A 52 -0.36 3.17 14.55
CA ASP A 52 -0.22 4.54 14.05
C ASP A 52 -1.10 5.49 14.86
N ARG A 53 -0.58 6.68 15.13
CA ARG A 53 -1.24 7.66 16.02
C ARG A 53 -2.09 8.67 15.27
N VAL A 54 -2.03 8.63 13.95
CA VAL A 54 -2.72 9.50 13.01
C VAL A 54 -3.09 8.65 11.81
N SER A 55 -4.31 8.83 11.32
CA SER A 55 -4.77 8.32 10.02
C SER A 55 -5.50 9.43 9.28
N LEU A 56 -5.73 9.24 7.99
CA LEU A 56 -6.39 10.21 7.14
C LEU A 56 -7.61 9.60 6.44
N GLY A 57 -8.56 10.44 6.07
CA GLY A 57 -9.61 10.10 5.13
C GLY A 57 -9.82 11.24 4.15
N THR A 58 -9.88 10.90 2.87
CA THR A 58 -10.00 11.86 1.77
C THR A 58 -11.21 11.54 0.89
N THR A 59 -11.87 12.57 0.37
CA THR A 59 -12.95 12.49 -0.62
C THR A 59 -12.96 13.71 -1.53
N PHE A 60 -13.82 13.68 -2.56
CA PHE A 60 -14.24 14.87 -3.29
C PHE A 60 -15.65 15.32 -2.89
N GLY A 61 -15.73 16.33 -2.01
CA GLY A 61 -16.99 17.00 -1.65
C GLY A 61 -17.88 16.23 -0.68
N ASP A 62 -17.33 15.24 0.04
CA ASP A 62 -18.07 14.42 1.01
C ASP A 62 -17.35 14.37 2.38
N PRO A 63 -17.60 15.35 3.27
CA PRO A 63 -16.98 15.38 4.59
C PRO A 63 -17.32 14.19 5.50
N GLU A 64 -18.53 13.63 5.40
CA GLU A 64 -18.89 12.47 6.22
C GLU A 64 -18.17 11.22 5.72
N GLY A 65 -18.11 11.01 4.41
CA GLY A 65 -17.31 9.94 3.82
C GLY A 65 -15.82 10.05 4.20
N ALA A 66 -15.26 11.26 4.19
CA ALA A 66 -13.88 11.48 4.62
C ALA A 66 -13.70 11.23 6.13
N ARG A 67 -14.68 11.56 6.98
CA ARG A 67 -14.65 11.23 8.41
C ARG A 67 -14.66 9.72 8.63
N ILE A 68 -15.56 9.00 7.95
CA ILE A 68 -15.66 7.53 8.01
C ILE A 68 -14.35 6.89 7.56
N ALA A 69 -13.78 7.35 6.44
CA ALA A 69 -12.51 6.85 5.92
C ALA A 69 -11.37 7.05 6.93
N ALA A 70 -11.28 8.24 7.55
CA ALA A 70 -10.25 8.52 8.55
C ALA A 70 -10.34 7.58 9.77
N VAL A 71 -11.55 7.32 10.27
CA VAL A 71 -11.77 6.39 11.37
C VAL A 71 -11.47 4.96 10.93
N ALA A 72 -11.92 4.54 9.75
CA ALA A 72 -11.72 3.18 9.23
C ALA A 72 -10.24 2.85 8.99
N GLU A 73 -9.46 3.78 8.45
CA GLU A 73 -8.01 3.65 8.30
C GLU A 73 -7.32 3.59 9.67
N GLY A 74 -7.77 4.39 10.63
CA GLY A 74 -7.26 4.34 12.01
C GLY A 74 -7.50 2.98 12.68
N VAL A 75 -8.70 2.42 12.50
CA VAL A 75 -9.07 1.07 12.96
C VAL A 75 -8.25 0.00 12.26
N GLU A 76 -7.99 0.15 10.96
CA GLU A 76 -7.16 -0.77 10.19
C GLU A 76 -5.75 -0.86 10.78
N ARG A 77 -5.12 0.30 11.00
CA ARG A 77 -3.77 0.38 11.60
C ARG A 77 -3.78 -0.09 13.05
N TYR A 78 -4.81 0.21 13.82
CA TYR A 78 -4.98 -0.30 15.19
C TYR A 78 -4.98 -1.84 15.20
N CYS A 79 -5.93 -2.47 14.50
CA CYS A 79 -6.04 -3.93 14.41
C CYS A 79 -4.79 -4.58 13.79
N GLY A 80 -4.30 -4.03 12.69
CA GLY A 80 -3.14 -4.57 11.96
C GLY A 80 -1.86 -4.64 12.79
N ASN A 81 -1.69 -3.72 13.76
CA ASN A 81 -0.53 -3.67 14.65
C ASN A 81 -0.68 -4.56 15.90
N ARG A 82 -1.80 -5.27 16.07
CA ARG A 82 -2.11 -6.06 17.26
C ARG A 82 -1.90 -7.55 17.03
N VAL A 83 -0.70 -8.03 17.36
CA VAL A 83 -0.42 -9.47 17.39
C VAL A 83 -1.11 -10.10 18.61
N PRO A 84 -1.93 -11.17 18.46
CA PRO A 84 -2.53 -11.84 19.60
C PRO A 84 -1.48 -12.38 20.59
N PRO A 85 -1.63 -12.13 21.90
CA PRO A 85 -0.64 -12.50 22.90
C PRO A 85 -0.61 -14.03 23.13
N PRO A 86 0.49 -14.58 23.69
CA PRO A 86 0.55 -15.99 24.04
C PRO A 86 -0.63 -16.43 24.93
N GLY A 87 -1.26 -17.55 24.57
CA GLY A 87 -2.46 -18.07 25.26
C GLY A 87 -3.78 -17.61 24.65
N HIS A 88 -3.77 -16.61 23.75
CA HIS A 88 -4.94 -16.29 22.93
C HIS A 88 -5.21 -17.41 21.91
N PRO A 89 -6.48 -17.76 21.59
CA PRO A 89 -6.80 -18.79 20.59
C PRO A 89 -6.16 -18.56 19.21
N ASP A 90 -6.00 -17.29 18.83
CA ASP A 90 -5.38 -16.86 17.57
C ASP A 90 -3.90 -16.43 17.72
N ALA A 91 -3.24 -16.80 18.82
CA ALA A 91 -1.82 -16.54 18.99
C ALA A 91 -1.00 -17.19 17.86
N PRO A 92 -0.08 -16.45 17.20
CA PRO A 92 0.75 -17.03 16.16
C PRO A 92 1.71 -18.07 16.74
N LEU A 93 2.02 -19.09 15.94
CA LEU A 93 2.98 -20.13 16.31
C LEU A 93 4.41 -19.66 16.05
N ARG A 94 5.29 -19.79 17.05
CA ARG A 94 6.73 -19.64 16.85
C ARG A 94 7.32 -20.97 16.40
N ALA A 95 7.69 -21.06 15.13
CA ALA A 95 8.20 -22.29 14.51
C ALA A 95 9.01 -21.97 13.25
N THR A 96 9.70 -22.98 12.73
CA THR A 96 10.23 -23.02 11.37
C THR A 96 9.18 -23.57 10.40
N ALA A 97 9.28 -23.26 9.12
CA ALA A 97 8.37 -23.84 8.12
C ALA A 97 8.50 -25.37 8.07
N ALA A 98 9.71 -25.92 8.22
CA ALA A 98 9.95 -27.36 8.23
C ALA A 98 9.21 -28.08 9.38
N GLU A 99 9.19 -27.50 10.59
CA GLU A 99 8.43 -28.06 11.72
C GLU A 99 6.93 -28.08 11.45
N LEU A 100 6.37 -26.98 10.92
CA LEU A 100 4.94 -26.91 10.63
C LEU A 100 4.54 -27.84 9.48
N THR A 101 5.34 -27.94 8.43
CA THR A 101 5.14 -28.93 7.36
C THR A 101 5.25 -30.36 7.89
N GLY A 102 6.21 -30.65 8.77
CA GLY A 102 6.34 -31.95 9.43
C GLY A 102 5.15 -32.32 10.30
N ALA A 103 4.44 -31.32 10.84
CA ALA A 103 3.18 -31.48 11.56
C ALA A 103 1.94 -31.60 10.63
N GLY A 104 2.13 -31.58 9.31
CA GLY A 104 1.05 -31.69 8.32
C GLY A 104 0.25 -30.40 8.12
N LEU A 105 0.76 -29.25 8.59
CA LEU A 105 0.08 -27.96 8.43
C LEU A 105 0.30 -27.39 7.03
N ARG A 106 -0.75 -26.80 6.46
CA ARG A 106 -0.71 -26.11 5.17
C ARG A 106 -0.09 -24.72 5.33
N LEU A 107 0.92 -24.41 4.53
CA LEU A 107 1.66 -23.15 4.63
C LEU A 107 1.54 -22.28 3.38
N TYR A 108 1.53 -20.98 3.58
CA TYR A 108 2.07 -20.03 2.60
C TYR A 108 3.56 -19.86 2.91
N GLY A 109 4.37 -20.76 2.35
CA GLY A 109 5.74 -21.02 2.81
C GLY A 109 6.82 -20.42 1.91
N PRO A 110 8.10 -20.56 2.29
CA PRO A 110 9.26 -19.97 1.61
C PRO A 110 9.23 -19.95 0.07
N PRO A 111 8.81 -21.01 -0.65
CA PRO A 111 8.81 -21.03 -2.11
C PRO A 111 7.84 -20.04 -2.77
N ASP A 112 6.76 -19.67 -2.05
CA ASP A 112 5.67 -18.87 -2.62
C ASP A 112 5.70 -17.39 -2.19
N LEU A 113 6.61 -17.03 -1.27
CA LEU A 113 6.64 -15.69 -0.67
C LEU A 113 7.33 -14.66 -1.58
N PRO A 114 6.94 -13.38 -1.49
CA PRO A 114 7.68 -12.29 -2.10
C PRO A 114 9.14 -12.29 -1.62
N ALA A 115 10.09 -12.17 -2.56
CA ALA A 115 11.50 -12.29 -2.27
C ALA A 115 12.31 -11.12 -2.84
N TYR A 116 13.37 -10.74 -2.14
CA TYR A 116 14.40 -9.86 -2.69
C TYR A 116 15.28 -10.61 -3.69
N ALA A 117 15.85 -9.89 -4.66
CA ALA A 117 16.82 -10.44 -5.59
C ALA A 117 18.16 -10.73 -4.89
N ASP A 118 18.97 -11.63 -5.46
CA ASP A 118 20.26 -12.03 -4.89
C ASP A 118 21.18 -10.82 -4.65
N TRP A 119 21.26 -9.91 -5.63
CA TRP A 119 22.04 -8.69 -5.53
C TRP A 119 21.55 -7.72 -4.43
N GLN A 120 20.29 -7.81 -3.99
CA GLN A 120 19.80 -7.04 -2.84
C GLN A 120 20.28 -7.65 -1.53
N TYR A 121 20.26 -8.97 -1.41
CA TYR A 121 20.77 -9.68 -0.22
C TYR A 121 22.28 -9.53 -0.04
N ASP A 122 23.02 -9.36 -1.14
CA ASP A 122 24.47 -9.16 -1.12
C ASP A 122 24.89 -7.71 -0.78
N ARG A 123 23.93 -6.76 -0.67
CA ARG A 123 24.23 -5.38 -0.28
C ARG A 123 24.73 -5.31 1.15
N ASP A 124 25.72 -4.45 1.37
CA ASP A 124 26.19 -4.11 2.71
C ASP A 124 25.05 -3.60 3.59
N ALA A 125 24.95 -4.15 4.80
CA ALA A 125 23.93 -3.82 5.78
C ALA A 125 22.47 -3.98 5.31
N PHE A 126 22.19 -4.83 4.30
CA PHE A 126 20.82 -5.17 3.92
C PHE A 126 20.04 -5.75 5.13
N PRO A 127 18.90 -5.17 5.53
CA PRO A 127 18.33 -5.47 6.84
C PRO A 127 17.48 -6.74 6.88
N TYR A 128 17.27 -7.42 5.75
CA TYR A 128 16.44 -8.62 5.65
C TYR A 128 17.26 -9.87 5.35
N ARG A 129 16.77 -11.00 5.89
CA ARG A 129 17.30 -12.33 5.64
C ARG A 129 16.26 -13.17 4.91
N ARG A 130 16.71 -14.11 4.07
CA ARG A 130 15.81 -15.09 3.45
C ARG A 130 15.02 -15.86 4.50
N LEU A 131 13.72 -15.97 4.31
CA LEU A 131 12.91 -16.96 5.02
C LEU A 131 13.15 -18.30 4.33
N THR A 132 13.78 -19.24 5.02
CA THR A 132 14.09 -20.59 4.55
C THR A 132 13.27 -21.62 5.35
N PRO A 133 13.22 -22.89 4.94
CA PRO A 133 12.54 -23.93 5.71
C PRO A 133 12.96 -24.00 7.19
N GLY A 134 14.22 -23.68 7.50
CA GLY A 134 14.77 -23.68 8.87
C GLY A 134 14.80 -22.31 9.57
N THR A 135 14.32 -21.24 8.95
CA THR A 135 14.32 -19.91 9.56
C THR A 135 13.23 -19.84 10.65
N PRO A 136 13.56 -19.58 11.93
CA PRO A 136 12.54 -19.38 12.96
C PRO A 136 11.69 -18.14 12.65
N ALA A 137 10.37 -18.27 12.70
CA ALA A 137 9.45 -17.19 12.43
C ALA A 137 8.19 -17.30 13.31
N LEU A 138 7.35 -16.27 13.26
CA LEU A 138 5.97 -16.37 13.72
C LEU A 138 5.08 -16.68 12.52
N TRP A 139 4.10 -17.56 12.73
CA TRP A 139 3.14 -18.01 11.75
C TRP A 139 1.74 -17.73 12.24
N THR A 140 0.99 -16.93 11.49
CA THR A 140 -0.39 -16.57 11.77
C THR A 140 -1.31 -17.54 11.04
N ARG A 141 -2.33 -18.01 11.75
CA ARG A 141 -3.40 -18.83 11.20
C ARG A 141 -4.38 -17.98 10.40
N GLY A 142 -4.82 -18.48 9.25
CA GLY A 142 -5.86 -17.89 8.44
C GLY A 142 -6.60 -18.95 7.63
N THR A 143 -7.31 -18.49 6.62
CA THR A 143 -8.16 -19.32 5.76
C THR A 143 -7.74 -19.15 4.31
N GLU A 144 -7.55 -20.25 3.59
CA GLU A 144 -7.30 -20.25 2.16
C GLU A 144 -8.55 -20.71 1.41
N ARG A 145 -8.89 -20.01 0.32
CA ARG A 145 -9.91 -20.47 -0.62
C ARG A 145 -9.31 -21.49 -1.59
N LEU A 146 -9.89 -22.68 -1.64
CA LEU A 146 -9.44 -23.75 -2.52
C LEU A 146 -10.12 -23.68 -3.91
N PRO A 147 -9.51 -24.26 -4.95
CA PRO A 147 -10.08 -24.34 -6.31
C PRO A 147 -11.52 -24.83 -6.40
N GLY A 148 -11.97 -25.70 -5.49
CA GLY A 148 -13.35 -26.23 -5.44
C GLY A 148 -14.37 -25.34 -4.73
N GLY A 149 -13.98 -24.16 -4.26
CA GLY A 149 -14.83 -23.25 -3.47
C GLY A 149 -14.83 -23.50 -1.96
N ASP A 150 -14.32 -24.66 -1.52
CA ASP A 150 -14.09 -24.97 -0.12
C ASP A 150 -13.00 -24.07 0.49
N THR A 151 -12.94 -24.05 1.82
CA THR A 151 -11.89 -23.35 2.56
C THR A 151 -11.04 -24.32 3.36
N ALA A 152 -9.77 -23.98 3.55
CA ALA A 152 -8.85 -24.73 4.40
C ALA A 152 -8.08 -23.80 5.32
N GLU A 153 -7.69 -24.31 6.49
CA GLU A 153 -6.74 -23.62 7.36
C GLU A 153 -5.38 -23.50 6.64
N VAL A 154 -4.78 -22.32 6.74
CA VAL A 154 -3.45 -22.02 6.21
C VAL A 154 -2.66 -21.20 7.22
N TRP A 155 -1.35 -21.40 7.24
CA TRP A 155 -0.44 -20.63 8.08
C TRP A 155 0.51 -19.80 7.22
N ALA A 156 0.57 -18.49 7.48
CA ALA A 156 1.46 -17.57 6.78
C ALA A 156 2.38 -16.82 7.75
N PRO A 157 3.56 -16.36 7.31
CA PRO A 157 4.45 -15.60 8.17
C PRO A 157 3.77 -14.34 8.70
N THR A 158 3.87 -14.09 10.01
CA THR A 158 3.36 -12.86 10.63
C THR A 158 3.98 -11.60 10.03
N ALA A 159 5.16 -11.74 9.41
CA ALA A 159 5.81 -10.67 8.65
C ALA A 159 5.04 -10.16 7.43
N LEU A 160 4.10 -10.95 6.90
CA LEU A 160 3.22 -10.53 5.80
C LEU A 160 1.79 -10.26 6.27
N THR A 161 1.37 -10.80 7.42
CA THR A 161 0.00 -10.65 7.90
C THR A 161 -0.21 -9.44 8.81
N HIS A 162 0.72 -9.14 9.71
CA HIS A 162 0.60 -8.07 10.70
C HIS A 162 1.59 -6.92 10.45
N LEU A 163 1.24 -5.75 10.95
CA LEU A 163 2.04 -4.54 10.95
C LEU A 163 2.89 -4.46 12.22
N ASN A 164 4.11 -3.91 12.08
CA ASN A 164 5.08 -3.63 13.15
C ASN A 164 5.23 -4.71 14.24
N TRP A 165 5.00 -5.99 13.92
CA TRP A 165 4.91 -7.11 14.87
C TRP A 165 6.21 -7.39 15.65
N ARG A 166 7.36 -6.97 15.13
CA ARG A 166 8.69 -7.17 15.74
C ARG A 166 8.94 -6.26 16.93
N GLN A 167 8.23 -6.50 18.04
CA GLN A 167 8.38 -5.75 19.28
C GLN A 167 8.86 -6.63 20.44
N GLY A 168 9.46 -6.00 21.45
CA GLY A 168 10.00 -6.70 22.64
C GLY A 168 10.86 -7.92 22.27
N GLU A 169 10.59 -9.06 22.88
CA GLU A 169 11.30 -10.33 22.65
C GLU A 169 11.23 -10.83 21.20
N LEU A 170 10.21 -10.43 20.43
CA LEU A 170 10.05 -10.82 19.02
C LEU A 170 11.12 -10.18 18.12
N ARG A 171 11.81 -9.14 18.59
CA ARG A 171 12.98 -8.55 17.90
C ARG A 171 14.11 -9.56 17.72
N SER A 172 14.19 -10.60 18.57
CA SER A 172 15.18 -11.68 18.49
C SER A 172 15.04 -12.59 17.26
N LEU A 173 13.85 -12.66 16.66
CA LEU A 173 13.64 -13.45 15.45
C LEU A 173 14.43 -12.81 14.26
N PRO A 174 14.59 -13.49 13.11
CA PRO A 174 15.09 -12.88 11.87
C PRO A 174 14.09 -11.96 11.16
N ARG A 175 14.52 -10.76 10.72
CA ARG A 175 13.71 -9.86 9.89
C ARG A 175 13.73 -10.37 8.45
N THR A 176 12.60 -10.81 7.90
CA THR A 176 12.56 -11.50 6.61
C THR A 176 11.91 -10.70 5.49
N HIS A 177 10.95 -9.83 5.83
CA HIS A 177 10.23 -8.99 4.88
C HIS A 177 10.11 -7.58 5.46
N HIS A 178 9.96 -6.60 4.58
CA HIS A 178 9.60 -5.24 4.96
C HIS A 178 8.17 -5.24 5.51
N LEU A 179 7.80 -4.13 6.15
CA LEU A 179 6.42 -3.89 6.57
C LEU A 179 5.52 -3.96 5.34
N ASN A 180 4.57 -4.90 5.32
CA ASN A 180 3.65 -5.07 4.21
C ASN A 180 2.37 -4.26 4.46
N TYR A 181 2.21 -3.15 3.73
CA TYR A 181 0.98 -2.36 3.78
C TYR A 181 -0.09 -2.89 2.83
N ALA A 182 0.27 -3.64 1.79
CA ALA A 182 -0.68 -4.12 0.81
C ALA A 182 -1.65 -5.16 1.38
N GLY A 183 -2.94 -4.99 1.05
CA GLY A 183 -3.95 -6.00 1.29
C GLY A 183 -4.42 -6.09 2.73
N ILE A 184 -4.33 -5.02 3.51
CA ILE A 184 -5.05 -4.89 4.78
C ILE A 184 -6.13 -3.83 4.60
N ALA A 185 -7.36 -4.11 5.02
CA ALA A 185 -8.45 -3.17 4.88
C ALA A 185 -9.46 -3.30 6.00
N THR A 186 -10.03 -2.17 6.39
CA THR A 186 -11.28 -2.11 7.17
C THR A 186 -12.49 -2.12 6.24
N GLY A 187 -13.51 -2.90 6.58
CA GLY A 187 -14.79 -2.95 5.86
C GLY A 187 -16.00 -3.02 6.79
N GLN A 188 -17.18 -2.79 6.23
CA GLN A 188 -18.47 -3.03 6.89
C GLN A 188 -18.79 -4.53 6.81
N GLY A 189 -18.32 -5.28 7.81
CA GLY A 189 -18.29 -6.74 7.77
C GLY A 189 -17.03 -7.30 7.09
N PHE A 190 -16.80 -8.60 7.27
CA PHE A 190 -15.55 -9.25 6.87
C PHE A 190 -15.41 -9.39 5.35
N ASP A 191 -16.51 -9.71 4.64
CA ASP A 191 -16.48 -9.87 3.18
C ASP A 191 -16.13 -8.54 2.47
N ASP A 192 -16.65 -7.42 2.97
CA ASP A 192 -16.32 -6.09 2.46
C ASP A 192 -14.85 -5.73 2.71
N ALA A 193 -14.32 -6.07 3.89
CA ALA A 193 -12.90 -5.89 4.21
C ALA A 193 -12.00 -6.73 3.29
N VAL A 194 -12.37 -8.00 3.04
CA VAL A 194 -11.65 -8.89 2.11
C VAL A 194 -11.69 -8.38 0.67
N GLU A 195 -12.84 -7.88 0.22
CA GLU A 195 -13.00 -7.29 -1.13
C GLU A 195 -12.05 -6.11 -1.34
N ARG A 196 -12.06 -5.15 -0.40
CA ARG A 196 -11.21 -3.96 -0.42
C ARG A 196 -9.73 -4.32 -0.40
N ALA A 197 -9.33 -5.21 0.51
CA ALA A 197 -7.97 -5.70 0.61
C ALA A 197 -7.51 -6.42 -0.68
N LEU A 198 -8.38 -7.22 -1.30
CA LEU A 198 -8.04 -7.93 -2.53
C LEU A 198 -7.83 -6.97 -3.71
N LEU A 199 -8.70 -5.97 -3.87
CA LEU A 199 -8.52 -4.94 -4.90
C LEU A 199 -7.21 -4.16 -4.69
N GLU A 200 -6.83 -3.87 -3.44
CA GLU A 200 -5.55 -3.24 -3.16
C GLU A 200 -4.37 -4.13 -3.53
N VAL A 201 -4.40 -5.43 -3.23
CA VAL A 201 -3.33 -6.36 -3.67
C VAL A 201 -3.16 -6.34 -5.19
N VAL A 202 -4.27 -6.31 -5.95
CA VAL A 202 -4.24 -6.19 -7.41
C VAL A 202 -3.66 -4.86 -7.87
N GLU A 203 -4.01 -3.76 -7.20
CA GLU A 203 -3.45 -2.44 -7.49
C GLU A 203 -1.93 -2.41 -7.31
N ARG A 204 -1.43 -2.97 -6.20
CA ARG A 204 0.02 -2.99 -5.92
C ARG A 204 0.78 -3.88 -6.90
N ASP A 205 0.23 -5.04 -7.29
CA ASP A 205 0.83 -5.89 -8.33
C ASP A 205 0.92 -5.15 -9.66
N ALA A 206 -0.17 -4.50 -10.09
CA ALA A 206 -0.20 -3.75 -11.34
C ALA A 206 0.79 -2.58 -11.33
N LEU A 207 0.89 -1.83 -10.22
CA LEU A 207 1.84 -0.73 -10.04
C LEU A 207 3.28 -1.22 -10.14
N GLU A 208 3.66 -2.22 -9.33
CA GLU A 208 5.04 -2.72 -9.27
C GLU A 208 5.48 -3.27 -10.64
N LEU A 209 4.60 -4.00 -11.34
CA LEU A 209 4.88 -4.52 -12.67
C LEU A 209 4.99 -3.41 -13.71
N TRP A 210 4.02 -2.50 -13.74
CA TRP A 210 3.98 -1.41 -14.72
C TRP A 210 5.21 -0.51 -14.60
N TRP A 211 5.53 -0.10 -13.37
CA TRP A 211 6.59 0.86 -13.10
C TRP A 211 7.98 0.25 -13.30
N HIS A 212 8.27 -0.86 -12.61
CA HIS A 212 9.62 -1.44 -12.59
C HIS A 212 10.01 -2.10 -13.90
N LEU A 213 9.04 -2.60 -14.69
CA LEU A 213 9.30 -3.15 -16.01
C LEU A 213 9.14 -2.12 -17.14
N ASP A 214 8.86 -0.85 -16.82
CA ASP A 214 8.58 0.20 -17.80
C ASP A 214 7.57 -0.29 -18.85
N ALA A 215 6.50 -0.93 -18.38
CA ALA A 215 5.53 -1.56 -19.26
C ALA A 215 4.72 -0.48 -20.01
N PRO A 216 4.40 -0.69 -21.29
CA PRO A 216 3.59 0.26 -22.04
C PRO A 216 2.19 0.35 -21.42
N ALA A 217 1.69 1.57 -21.28
CA ALA A 217 0.33 1.84 -20.81
C ALA A 217 -0.47 2.62 -21.85
N ARG A 218 -1.78 2.52 -21.70
CA ARG A 218 -2.77 3.30 -22.45
C ARG A 218 -3.21 4.47 -21.59
N GLY A 219 -3.24 5.67 -22.17
CA GLY A 219 -3.75 6.87 -21.53
C GLY A 219 -5.27 6.85 -21.45
N ILE A 220 -5.82 7.49 -20.42
CA ILE A 220 -7.25 7.73 -20.27
C ILE A 220 -7.47 9.24 -20.35
N ASP A 221 -8.39 9.70 -21.20
CA ASP A 221 -8.74 11.12 -21.28
C ASP A 221 -9.50 11.56 -20.01
N PRO A 222 -8.91 12.43 -19.15
CA PRO A 222 -9.56 12.87 -17.91
C PRO A 222 -10.90 13.57 -18.13
N ALA A 223 -11.10 14.22 -19.29
CA ALA A 223 -12.35 14.92 -19.60
C ALA A 223 -13.54 13.97 -19.79
N THR A 224 -13.27 12.68 -20.01
CA THR A 224 -14.29 11.65 -20.22
C THR A 224 -14.73 10.96 -18.93
N VAL A 225 -14.02 11.22 -17.82
CA VAL A 225 -14.32 10.67 -16.49
C VAL A 225 -15.42 11.52 -15.82
N PRO A 226 -16.63 10.97 -15.60
CA PRO A 226 -17.74 11.75 -15.07
C PRO A 226 -17.44 12.39 -13.71
N GLY A 227 -17.66 13.71 -13.61
CA GLY A 227 -17.46 14.49 -12.38
C GLY A 227 -16.01 14.88 -12.06
N LEU A 228 -15.01 14.33 -12.75
CA LEU A 228 -13.61 14.60 -12.44
C LEU A 228 -13.22 16.08 -12.69
N VAL A 229 -13.73 16.68 -13.77
CA VAL A 229 -13.50 18.10 -14.08
C VAL A 229 -14.06 19.00 -12.97
N ASP A 230 -15.25 18.66 -12.44
CA ASP A 230 -15.87 19.41 -11.36
C ASP A 230 -15.11 19.23 -10.03
N ASP A 231 -14.63 18.01 -9.77
CA ASP A 231 -13.80 17.68 -8.59
C ASP A 231 -12.50 18.50 -8.54
N LEU A 232 -11.92 18.81 -9.70
CA LEU A 232 -10.68 19.57 -9.85
C LEU A 232 -10.88 21.07 -10.12
N ALA A 233 -12.13 21.53 -10.22
CA ALA A 233 -12.45 22.89 -10.63
C ALA A 233 -11.76 23.94 -9.74
N GLY A 234 -11.13 24.93 -10.39
CA GLY A 234 -10.40 26.01 -9.72
C GLY A 234 -8.99 25.64 -9.24
N SER A 235 -8.55 24.39 -9.38
CA SER A 235 -7.15 24.01 -9.15
C SER A 235 -6.28 24.36 -10.37
N GLY A 236 -4.99 24.60 -10.13
CA GLY A 236 -3.98 24.79 -11.18
C GLY A 236 -3.29 23.48 -11.61
N LEU A 237 -3.84 22.34 -11.20
CA LEU A 237 -3.23 21.03 -11.35
C LEU A 237 -3.51 20.48 -12.75
N THR A 238 -2.46 19.96 -13.41
CA THR A 238 -2.60 19.18 -14.63
C THR A 238 -2.69 17.70 -14.26
N VAL A 239 -3.65 16.99 -14.85
CA VAL A 239 -3.90 15.58 -14.53
C VAL A 239 -3.68 14.70 -15.76
N HIS A 240 -2.91 13.64 -15.57
CA HIS A 240 -2.70 12.57 -16.54
C HIS A 240 -3.17 11.26 -15.94
N LEU A 241 -3.84 10.44 -16.74
CA LEU A 241 -4.35 9.14 -16.33
C LEU A 241 -3.83 8.06 -17.27
N VAL A 242 -3.48 6.91 -16.71
CA VAL A 242 -3.10 5.71 -17.47
C VAL A 242 -3.77 4.49 -16.88
N GLU A 243 -4.15 3.57 -17.75
CA GLU A 243 -4.53 2.21 -17.39
C GLU A 243 -3.26 1.39 -17.19
N MET A 244 -3.00 1.00 -15.94
CA MET A 244 -1.89 0.11 -15.61
C MET A 244 -2.25 -1.30 -16.07
N PRO A 245 -1.37 -2.02 -16.79
CA PRO A 245 -1.64 -3.38 -17.23
C PRO A 245 -2.01 -4.30 -16.06
N SER A 246 -3.22 -4.87 -16.10
CA SER A 246 -3.72 -5.80 -15.09
C SER A 246 -4.64 -6.83 -15.72
N ALA A 247 -4.48 -8.10 -15.35
CA ALA A 247 -5.33 -9.20 -15.80
C ALA A 247 -6.58 -9.39 -14.91
N PHE A 248 -6.64 -8.72 -13.76
CA PHE A 248 -7.57 -9.07 -12.68
C PHE A 248 -8.74 -8.09 -12.58
N ALA A 249 -8.46 -6.79 -12.62
CA ALA A 249 -9.45 -5.72 -12.54
C ALA A 249 -8.82 -4.39 -13.03
N PRO A 250 -9.65 -3.40 -13.41
CA PRO A 250 -9.17 -2.09 -13.84
C PRO A 250 -8.29 -1.42 -12.78
N CYS A 251 -7.05 -1.15 -13.16
CA CYS A 251 -6.06 -0.46 -12.35
C CYS A 251 -5.69 0.85 -13.04
N VAL A 252 -5.87 1.97 -12.37
CA VAL A 252 -5.58 3.30 -12.92
C VAL A 252 -4.47 3.97 -12.12
N GLY A 253 -3.48 4.49 -12.82
CA GLY A 253 -2.51 5.44 -12.28
C GLY A 253 -2.86 6.85 -12.68
N ALA A 254 -2.81 7.78 -11.73
CA ALA A 254 -2.96 9.20 -11.96
C ALA A 254 -1.66 9.93 -11.61
N LEU A 255 -1.28 10.90 -12.43
CA LEU A 255 -0.23 11.87 -12.12
C LEU A 255 -0.85 13.26 -12.09
N VAL A 256 -0.70 13.94 -10.97
CA VAL A 256 -0.95 15.35 -10.78
C VAL A 256 0.38 16.10 -10.93
N GLN A 257 0.40 17.10 -11.80
CA GLN A 257 1.51 18.03 -11.95
C GLN A 257 1.06 19.43 -11.54
N ASP A 258 1.80 20.06 -10.61
CA ASP A 258 1.66 21.47 -10.28
C ASP A 258 2.74 22.27 -11.03
N PRO A 259 2.43 22.91 -12.16
CA PRO A 259 3.41 23.67 -12.94
C PRO A 259 3.92 24.92 -12.23
N ARG A 260 3.19 25.43 -11.23
CA ARG A 260 3.61 26.60 -10.45
C ARG A 260 4.68 26.22 -9.43
N LEU A 261 4.57 25.04 -8.82
CA LEU A 261 5.53 24.55 -7.82
C LEU A 261 6.57 23.58 -8.39
N GLY A 262 6.39 23.11 -9.63
CA GLY A 262 7.24 22.06 -10.21
C GLY A 262 7.07 20.70 -9.54
N LEU A 263 5.92 20.45 -8.90
CA LEU A 263 5.68 19.22 -8.14
C LEU A 263 4.97 18.16 -9.00
N TYR A 264 5.37 16.91 -8.77
CA TYR A 264 4.76 15.72 -9.32
C TYR A 264 4.28 14.84 -8.18
N ALA A 265 3.04 14.37 -8.26
CA ALA A 265 2.47 13.45 -7.29
C ALA A 265 1.57 12.45 -8.02
N ALA A 266 1.68 11.17 -7.66
CA ALA A 266 0.89 10.12 -8.24
C ALA A 266 0.00 9.45 -7.20
N GLY A 267 -1.10 8.90 -7.69
CA GLY A 267 -2.03 8.08 -6.93
C GLY A 267 -2.50 6.92 -7.78
N PHE A 268 -2.86 5.83 -7.13
CA PHE A 268 -3.22 4.58 -7.79
C PHE A 268 -4.53 4.05 -7.22
N ALA A 269 -5.29 3.37 -8.07
CA ALA A 269 -6.55 2.77 -7.65
C ALA A 269 -6.90 1.54 -8.49
N CYS A 270 -7.35 0.48 -7.82
CA CYS A 270 -8.07 -0.63 -8.45
C CYS A 270 -9.55 -0.62 -8.05
N ARG A 271 -10.47 -0.55 -9.03
CA ARG A 271 -11.92 -0.67 -8.83
C ARG A 271 -12.55 -1.41 -10.00
N TYR A 272 -13.70 -2.04 -9.79
CA TYR A 272 -14.42 -2.69 -10.88
C TYR A 272 -14.99 -1.69 -11.89
N ASP A 273 -15.42 -0.51 -11.44
CA ASP A 273 -15.76 0.59 -12.33
C ASP A 273 -14.50 1.42 -12.65
N PRO A 274 -14.08 1.51 -13.93
CA PRO A 274 -12.93 2.33 -14.34
C PRO A 274 -13.08 3.82 -14.01
N CYS A 275 -14.31 4.35 -13.99
CA CYS A 275 -14.57 5.74 -13.61
C CYS A 275 -14.28 5.95 -12.12
N GLU A 276 -14.67 5.01 -11.26
CA GLU A 276 -14.35 5.05 -9.84
C GLU A 276 -12.85 4.88 -9.60
N ALA A 277 -12.20 3.96 -10.33
CA ALA A 277 -10.74 3.80 -10.28
C ALA A 277 -10.03 5.12 -10.65
N ALA A 278 -10.40 5.74 -11.78
CA ALA A 278 -9.80 7.00 -12.21
C ALA A 278 -9.98 8.12 -11.19
N ARG A 279 -11.21 8.34 -10.69
CA ARG A 279 -11.47 9.39 -9.69
C ARG A 279 -10.72 9.12 -8.38
N LYS A 280 -10.65 7.87 -7.93
CA LYS A 280 -9.91 7.50 -6.72
C LYS A 280 -8.39 7.69 -6.90
N ALA A 281 -7.83 7.30 -8.05
CA ALA A 281 -6.41 7.51 -8.33
C ALA A 281 -6.06 9.00 -8.32
N VAL A 282 -6.90 9.88 -8.88
CA VAL A 282 -6.68 11.33 -8.82
C VAL A 282 -6.80 11.86 -7.40
N LEU A 283 -7.78 11.40 -6.62
CA LEU A 283 -7.92 11.79 -5.21
C LEU A 283 -6.64 11.47 -4.41
N GLU A 284 -6.09 10.28 -4.60
CA GLU A 284 -4.82 9.86 -3.98
C GLU A 284 -3.62 10.69 -4.49
N ALA A 285 -3.61 11.06 -5.78
CA ALA A 285 -2.56 11.91 -6.35
C ALA A 285 -2.61 13.34 -5.78
N VAL A 286 -3.81 13.91 -5.62
CA VAL A 286 -4.01 15.22 -4.97
C VAL A 286 -3.60 15.14 -3.49
N HIS A 287 -3.95 14.05 -2.81
CA HIS A 287 -3.54 13.84 -1.43
C HIS A 287 -2.00 13.80 -1.30
N THR A 288 -1.35 13.00 -2.15
CA THR A 288 0.11 12.91 -2.23
C THR A 288 0.75 14.26 -2.55
N TRP A 289 0.13 15.08 -3.42
CA TRP A 289 0.59 16.44 -3.71
C TRP A 289 0.49 17.37 -2.49
N VAL A 290 -0.58 17.27 -1.69
CA VAL A 290 -0.71 18.00 -0.41
C VAL A 290 0.41 17.57 0.56
N PHE A 291 0.69 16.27 0.65
CA PHE A 291 1.79 15.75 1.46
C PHE A 291 3.16 16.25 1.00
N THR A 292 3.40 16.22 -0.31
CA THR A 292 4.67 16.64 -0.94
C THR A 292 4.99 18.11 -0.66
N GLN A 293 3.98 19.00 -0.65
CA GLN A 293 4.18 20.40 -0.23
C GLN A 293 4.67 20.53 1.22
N GLY A 294 4.35 19.59 2.10
CA GLY A 294 4.85 19.56 3.47
C GLY A 294 6.35 19.23 3.60
N LEU A 295 6.99 18.83 2.50
CA LEU A 295 8.40 18.42 2.42
C LEU A 295 9.29 19.41 1.64
N THR A 296 8.73 20.48 1.06
CA THR A 296 9.51 21.39 0.20
C THR A 296 10.40 22.34 1.01
N GLU A 297 9.93 22.76 2.19
CA GLU A 297 10.64 23.69 3.08
C GLU A 297 11.19 22.97 4.31
N PRO A 298 12.31 23.43 4.90
CA PRO A 298 12.92 22.78 6.07
C PRO A 298 12.05 22.86 7.33
N ASP A 299 11.17 23.86 7.41
CA ASP A 299 10.14 24.00 8.44
C ASP A 299 8.76 23.51 7.97
N GLY A 300 8.69 22.76 6.86
CA GLY A 300 7.48 22.12 6.36
C GLY A 300 6.87 21.18 7.40
N TRP A 301 5.54 21.05 7.38
CA TRP A 301 4.79 20.37 8.43
C TRP A 301 5.17 18.88 8.59
N VAL A 302 5.70 18.23 7.53
CA VAL A 302 6.18 16.84 7.62
C VAL A 302 7.44 16.76 8.48
N PHE A 303 8.40 17.67 8.28
CA PHE A 303 9.61 17.73 9.13
C PHE A 303 9.26 18.13 10.57
N GLN A 304 8.30 19.04 10.76
CA GLN A 304 7.79 19.36 12.10
C GLN A 304 7.15 18.13 12.78
N ALA A 305 6.43 17.29 12.03
CA ALA A 305 5.86 16.05 12.55
C ALA A 305 6.94 15.02 12.93
N VAL A 306 8.06 14.97 12.19
CA VAL A 306 9.24 14.17 12.56
C VAL A 306 9.86 14.68 13.88
N GLU A 307 10.07 15.99 14.00
CA GLU A 307 10.62 16.60 15.23
C GLU A 307 9.69 16.41 16.44
N ALA A 308 8.37 16.44 16.22
CA ALA A 308 7.37 16.14 17.24
C ALA A 308 7.25 14.64 17.60
N GLY A 309 7.99 13.76 16.89
CA GLY A 309 7.95 12.31 17.10
C GLY A 309 6.63 11.65 16.69
N LEU A 310 5.86 12.30 15.80
CA LEU A 310 4.68 11.72 15.16
C LEU A 310 5.08 10.83 13.98
N LEU A 311 6.14 11.22 13.27
CA LEU A 311 6.81 10.42 12.24
C LEU A 311 8.20 10.01 12.75
N ALA A 312 8.69 8.83 12.35
CA ALA A 312 9.97 8.33 12.84
C ALA A 312 11.16 9.02 12.12
N ARG A 313 12.14 9.46 12.92
CA ARG A 313 13.40 10.03 12.40
C ARG A 313 14.16 8.98 11.59
N GLY A 314 14.72 9.38 10.45
CA GLY A 314 15.52 8.52 9.57
C GLY A 314 14.72 7.67 8.57
N LEU A 315 13.39 7.86 8.49
CA LEU A 315 12.57 7.32 7.40
C LEU A 315 12.55 8.24 6.16
N TYR A 316 12.72 9.54 6.37
CA TYR A 316 12.79 10.57 5.35
C TYR A 316 14.24 10.97 5.10
N LEU A 317 14.53 11.45 3.88
CA LEU A 317 15.80 12.09 3.55
C LEU A 317 15.90 13.44 4.25
N ASP A 318 17.12 13.87 4.59
CA ASP A 318 17.35 15.20 5.12
C ASP A 318 16.91 16.25 4.10
N HIS A 319 16.39 17.39 4.58
CA HIS A 319 15.95 18.46 3.69
C HIS A 319 17.11 18.98 2.84
N ARG A 320 16.86 19.15 1.54
CA ARG A 320 17.81 19.73 0.59
C ARG A 320 17.28 21.01 -0.02
N ALA A 321 17.88 22.14 0.35
CA ALA A 321 17.56 23.45 -0.23
C ALA A 321 17.89 23.55 -1.73
N ASP A 322 18.80 22.71 -2.24
CA ASP A 322 19.15 22.66 -3.68
C ASP A 322 18.26 21.70 -4.48
N GLY A 323 17.33 20.98 -3.84
CA GLY A 323 16.43 20.00 -4.47
C GLY A 323 17.12 18.73 -4.98
N ARG A 324 18.43 18.55 -4.77
CA ARG A 324 19.21 17.45 -5.38
C ARG A 324 19.12 16.12 -4.61
N TYR A 325 17.90 15.65 -4.34
CA TYR A 325 17.66 14.46 -3.52
C TYR A 325 18.26 13.16 -4.07
N LEU A 326 18.44 13.03 -5.40
CA LEU A 326 19.08 11.83 -5.96
C LEU A 326 20.52 11.63 -5.48
N ASP A 327 21.21 12.70 -5.08
CA ASP A 327 22.58 12.61 -4.56
C ASP A 327 22.64 11.88 -3.21
N ASP A 328 21.53 11.83 -2.47
CA ASP A 328 21.43 11.19 -1.15
C ASP A 328 20.68 9.85 -1.18
N CYS A 329 20.03 9.49 -2.28
CA CYS A 329 19.24 8.26 -2.40
C CYS A 329 20.09 6.97 -2.39
N GLY A 330 21.36 7.07 -2.78
CA GLY A 330 22.23 5.92 -3.07
C GLY A 330 22.05 5.41 -4.51
N PRO A 331 23.07 4.76 -5.10
CA PRO A 331 23.07 4.32 -6.50
C PRO A 331 21.93 3.38 -6.87
N GLN A 332 21.35 2.69 -5.89
CA GLN A 332 20.22 1.79 -6.10
C GLN A 332 19.06 2.11 -5.13
N PHE A 333 18.94 3.38 -4.73
CA PHE A 333 17.91 3.91 -3.84
C PHE A 333 17.87 3.28 -2.43
N GLU A 334 18.98 2.72 -1.96
CA GLU A 334 19.09 2.02 -0.66
C GLU A 334 18.86 2.90 0.58
N HIS A 335 18.86 4.23 0.41
CA HIS A 335 18.52 5.19 1.47
C HIS A 335 17.04 5.60 1.47
N VAL A 336 16.27 5.27 0.43
CA VAL A 336 14.83 5.54 0.35
C VAL A 336 14.05 4.40 1.01
N ARG A 337 13.92 4.51 2.34
CA ARG A 337 13.50 3.40 3.23
C ARG A 337 12.05 3.44 3.69
N ASP A 338 11.30 4.45 3.26
CA ASP A 338 9.88 4.64 3.53
C ASP A 338 9.16 5.08 2.26
N LEU A 339 7.86 4.77 2.13
CA LEU A 339 7.06 5.20 0.98
C LEU A 339 6.91 6.72 0.97
N GLY A 340 6.77 7.36 2.14
CA GLY A 340 6.73 8.82 2.24
C GLY A 340 8.01 9.52 1.76
N ALA A 341 9.14 8.81 1.64
CA ALA A 341 10.37 9.34 1.08
C ALA A 341 10.41 9.30 -0.46
N HIS A 342 9.52 8.56 -1.13
CA HIS A 342 9.45 8.50 -2.60
C HIS A 342 9.17 9.87 -3.20
N VAL A 343 8.25 10.63 -2.61
CA VAL A 343 7.94 11.98 -3.09
C VAL A 343 9.10 12.97 -2.91
N GLN A 344 10.02 12.75 -1.96
CA GLN A 344 11.23 13.56 -1.84
C GLN A 344 12.17 13.33 -3.03
N VAL A 345 12.24 12.11 -3.55
CA VAL A 345 13.03 11.80 -4.77
C VAL A 345 12.55 12.66 -5.94
N TRP A 346 11.24 12.88 -6.04
CA TRP A 346 10.61 13.66 -7.10
C TRP A 346 10.65 15.18 -6.92
N LEU A 347 11.19 15.67 -5.80
CA LEU A 347 11.59 17.08 -5.67
C LEU A 347 12.86 17.39 -6.47
N ASP A 348 13.59 16.37 -6.93
CA ASP A 348 14.74 16.50 -7.81
C ASP A 348 14.31 16.59 -9.28
N GLU A 349 14.63 17.71 -9.94
CA GLU A 349 14.24 17.96 -11.35
C GLU A 349 14.71 16.86 -12.32
N ARG A 350 15.77 16.12 -11.96
CA ARG A 350 16.29 14.99 -12.75
C ARG A 350 15.30 13.83 -12.85
N MET A 351 14.28 13.78 -11.98
CA MET A 351 13.19 12.81 -12.05
C MET A 351 12.11 13.15 -13.08
N ALA A 352 12.03 14.40 -13.56
CA ALA A 352 10.98 14.84 -14.48
C ALA A 352 10.82 13.97 -15.74
N PRO A 353 11.89 13.44 -16.38
CA PRO A 353 11.75 12.53 -17.53
C PRO A 353 10.94 11.26 -17.24
N GLU A 354 10.89 10.80 -15.99
CA GLU A 354 10.15 9.58 -15.62
C GLU A 354 8.62 9.80 -15.70
N ALA A 355 8.16 11.07 -15.70
CA ALA A 355 6.76 11.44 -15.87
C ALA A 355 6.18 11.03 -17.24
N ARG A 356 7.05 10.75 -18.23
CA ARG A 356 6.66 10.25 -19.57
C ARG A 356 5.70 9.07 -19.51
N ARG A 357 5.81 8.24 -18.47
CA ARG A 357 4.94 7.06 -18.29
C ARG A 357 3.46 7.44 -18.20
N PHE A 358 3.16 8.64 -17.74
CA PHE A 358 1.83 9.22 -17.67
C PHE A 358 1.55 10.19 -18.82
N THR A 359 2.53 11.03 -19.17
CA THR A 359 2.32 12.14 -20.13
C THR A 359 2.43 11.72 -21.59
N GLU A 360 3.10 10.61 -21.87
CA GLU A 360 3.37 10.06 -23.21
C GLU A 360 3.02 8.56 -23.26
N PRO A 361 1.74 8.18 -23.02
CA PRO A 361 1.34 6.78 -22.97
C PRO A 361 1.59 6.08 -24.31
N ALA A 362 2.40 5.02 -24.29
CA ALA A 362 2.87 4.32 -25.49
C ALA A 362 1.76 3.71 -26.36
N LEU A 363 0.59 3.43 -25.76
CA LEU A 363 -0.56 2.83 -26.45
C LEU A 363 -1.63 3.86 -26.86
N GLY A 364 -1.30 5.15 -26.82
CA GLY A 364 -2.23 6.24 -27.11
C GLY A 364 -3.20 6.52 -25.96
N THR A 365 -4.11 7.48 -26.16
CA THR A 365 -5.10 7.92 -25.17
C THR A 365 -6.52 7.59 -25.66
N VAL A 366 -7.34 7.00 -24.80
CA VAL A 366 -8.72 6.62 -25.08
C VAL A 366 -9.70 7.26 -24.08
N PRO A 367 -10.99 7.40 -24.42
CA PRO A 367 -12.02 7.71 -23.45
C PRO A 367 -12.13 6.61 -22.38
N VAL A 368 -12.50 6.96 -21.14
CA VAL A 368 -12.59 6.00 -20.01
C VAL A 368 -13.57 4.86 -20.28
N GLN A 369 -14.57 5.07 -21.14
CA GLN A 369 -15.55 4.07 -21.55
C GLN A 369 -14.94 2.91 -22.34
N GLU A 370 -13.73 3.07 -22.90
CA GLU A 370 -12.98 2.00 -23.57
C GLU A 370 -12.14 1.15 -22.60
N VAL A 371 -12.02 1.56 -21.34
CA VAL A 371 -11.43 0.73 -20.28
C VAL A 371 -12.49 -0.30 -19.87
N PRO A 372 -12.24 -1.62 -20.01
CA PRO A 372 -13.25 -2.62 -19.67
C PRO A 372 -13.54 -2.58 -18.16
N ALA A 373 -14.81 -2.51 -17.77
CA ALA A 373 -15.17 -2.69 -16.36
C ALA A 373 -14.78 -4.10 -15.88
N GLY A 374 -14.42 -4.25 -14.61
CA GLY A 374 -14.16 -5.53 -13.93
C GLY A 374 -15.40 -6.13 -13.27
N SER A 375 -15.23 -7.25 -12.58
CA SER A 375 -16.20 -7.79 -11.63
C SER A 375 -15.52 -8.77 -10.68
N ARG A 376 -16.14 -9.01 -9.51
CA ARG A 376 -15.63 -9.99 -8.55
C ARG A 376 -15.42 -11.38 -9.15
N ALA A 377 -16.39 -11.86 -9.94
CA ALA A 377 -16.28 -13.15 -10.61
C ALA A 377 -15.07 -13.21 -11.56
N ARG A 378 -14.86 -12.17 -12.39
CA ARG A 378 -13.72 -12.14 -13.33
C ARG A 378 -12.37 -12.08 -12.62
N LEU A 379 -12.30 -11.34 -11.52
CA LEU A 379 -11.11 -11.30 -10.69
C LEU A 379 -10.83 -12.70 -10.11
N GLU A 380 -11.83 -13.36 -9.53
CA GLU A 380 -11.69 -14.71 -8.99
C GLU A 380 -11.28 -15.73 -10.06
N ASP A 381 -11.90 -15.69 -11.24
CA ASP A 381 -11.57 -16.55 -12.37
C ASP A 381 -10.11 -16.33 -12.83
N ALA A 382 -9.69 -15.07 -12.97
CA ALA A 382 -8.32 -14.73 -13.37
C ALA A 382 -7.28 -15.18 -12.32
N LEU A 383 -7.59 -15.05 -11.03
CA LEU A 383 -6.74 -15.56 -9.96
C LEU A 383 -6.65 -17.10 -10.00
N HIS A 384 -7.78 -17.78 -10.18
CA HIS A 384 -7.85 -19.23 -10.26
C HIS A 384 -7.08 -19.77 -11.47
N ASP A 385 -7.34 -19.22 -12.66
CA ASP A 385 -6.70 -19.60 -13.92
C ASP A 385 -5.18 -19.34 -13.90
N GLY A 386 -4.75 -18.30 -13.18
CA GLY A 386 -3.35 -18.01 -12.91
C GLY A 386 -2.69 -18.88 -11.83
N GLY A 387 -3.45 -19.79 -11.19
CA GLY A 387 -2.95 -20.64 -10.10
C GLY A 387 -2.67 -19.89 -8.79
N HIS A 388 -3.23 -18.69 -8.62
CA HIS A 388 -3.04 -17.87 -7.44
C HIS A 388 -3.87 -18.39 -6.27
N ARG A 389 -3.23 -18.56 -5.11
CA ARG A 389 -3.85 -18.90 -3.83
C ARG A 389 -4.32 -17.61 -3.16
N VAL A 390 -5.56 -17.59 -2.67
CA VAL A 390 -6.12 -16.44 -1.94
C VAL A 390 -6.29 -16.81 -0.48
N MET A 391 -5.61 -16.09 0.39
CA MET A 391 -5.53 -16.38 1.82
C MET A 391 -5.99 -15.16 2.61
N THR A 392 -6.94 -15.36 3.53
CA THR A 392 -7.55 -14.31 4.34
C THR A 392 -7.25 -14.52 5.82
N PHE A 393 -7.02 -13.41 6.52
CA PHE A 393 -6.71 -13.38 7.95
C PHE A 393 -7.61 -12.32 8.60
N ASP A 394 -8.37 -12.72 9.61
CA ASP A 394 -9.14 -11.78 10.42
C ASP A 394 -8.22 -11.17 11.48
N LEU A 395 -8.01 -9.85 11.38
CA LEU A 395 -7.19 -9.08 12.31
C LEU A 395 -8.04 -8.27 13.28
N THR A 396 -9.37 -8.41 13.23
CA THR A 396 -10.30 -7.65 14.05
C THR A 396 -10.04 -7.92 15.53
N THR A 397 -9.72 -6.86 16.28
CA THR A 397 -9.59 -6.94 17.73
C THR A 397 -10.96 -7.02 18.40
N GLU A 398 -11.00 -7.59 19.60
CA GLU A 398 -12.25 -7.91 20.30
C GLU A 398 -13.10 -6.66 20.57
N ASP A 399 -12.47 -5.52 20.84
CA ASP A 399 -13.12 -4.22 21.02
C ASP A 399 -13.70 -3.65 19.72
N VAL A 400 -13.03 -3.82 18.58
CA VAL A 400 -13.55 -3.42 17.26
C VAL A 400 -14.69 -4.33 16.81
N ALA A 401 -14.64 -5.62 17.17
CA ALA A 401 -15.65 -6.61 16.83
C ALA A 401 -17.04 -6.32 17.44
N GLU A 402 -17.10 -5.49 18.49
CA GLU A 402 -18.34 -4.95 19.06
C GLU A 402 -19.09 -4.01 18.10
N THR A 403 -18.43 -3.53 17.03
CA THR A 403 -19.04 -2.76 15.94
C THR A 403 -19.33 -3.63 14.71
N ALA A 404 -19.88 -3.04 13.66
CA ALA A 404 -20.01 -3.70 12.35
C ALA A 404 -18.68 -3.77 11.57
N LEU A 405 -17.63 -3.05 12.01
CA LEU A 405 -16.36 -3.02 11.30
C LEU A 405 -15.60 -4.33 11.46
N ARG A 406 -14.95 -4.78 10.39
CA ARG A 406 -13.99 -5.88 10.41
C ARG A 406 -12.71 -5.45 9.70
N VAL A 407 -11.58 -5.99 10.15
CA VAL A 407 -10.28 -5.75 9.54
C VAL A 407 -9.75 -7.06 8.99
N ALA A 408 -9.58 -7.13 7.67
CA ALA A 408 -9.06 -8.29 6.99
C ALA A 408 -7.66 -7.99 6.45
N ARG A 409 -6.79 -9.00 6.48
CA ARG A 409 -5.61 -9.07 5.62
C ARG A 409 -5.84 -10.14 4.56
N VAL A 410 -5.52 -9.82 3.32
CA VAL A 410 -5.51 -10.73 2.18
C VAL A 410 -4.09 -10.86 1.66
N LEU A 411 -3.64 -12.10 1.47
CA LEU A 411 -2.41 -12.43 0.75
C LEU A 411 -2.80 -13.23 -0.50
N VAL A 412 -2.18 -12.89 -1.63
CA VAL A 412 -2.36 -13.62 -2.89
C VAL A 412 -1.01 -14.12 -3.36
N SER A 413 -0.86 -15.44 -3.51
CA SER A 413 0.43 -16.02 -3.88
C SER A 413 0.84 -15.56 -5.28
N GLY A 414 2.12 -15.18 -5.43
CA GLY A 414 2.66 -14.75 -6.72
C GLY A 414 2.30 -13.33 -7.14
N LEU A 415 1.52 -12.56 -6.37
CA LEU A 415 1.34 -11.13 -6.61
C LEU A 415 2.34 -10.31 -5.79
N LEU A 416 2.74 -9.15 -6.32
CA LEU A 416 3.75 -8.28 -5.69
C LEU A 416 3.10 -7.30 -4.70
N PRO A 417 3.51 -7.27 -3.43
CA PRO A 417 3.25 -6.12 -2.58
C PRO A 417 4.20 -4.97 -2.93
N ASN A 418 3.74 -3.72 -2.76
CA ASN A 418 4.62 -2.57 -2.88
C ASN A 418 5.49 -2.40 -1.63
N ALA A 419 6.65 -1.78 -1.80
CA ALA A 419 7.57 -1.48 -0.73
C ALA A 419 8.40 -0.22 -1.04
N PRO A 420 9.06 0.38 -0.04
CA PRO A 420 10.00 1.46 -0.29
C PRO A 420 11.08 1.07 -1.31
N ALA A 421 11.64 2.02 -2.07
CA ALA A 421 12.54 1.72 -3.18
C ALA A 421 13.79 0.92 -2.74
N ALA A 422 14.26 1.15 -1.51
CA ALA A 422 15.35 0.37 -0.92
C ALA A 422 15.03 -1.14 -0.81
N PHE A 423 13.74 -1.50 -0.76
CA PHE A 423 13.20 -2.80 -0.35
C PHE A 423 12.11 -3.34 -1.29
N ALA A 424 12.09 -2.95 -2.57
CA ALA A 424 11.22 -3.58 -3.56
C ALA A 424 11.58 -5.07 -3.76
N TYR A 425 10.59 -5.92 -4.02
CA TYR A 425 10.75 -7.38 -4.08
C TYR A 425 11.18 -7.86 -5.47
N PHE A 426 12.37 -7.47 -5.92
CA PHE A 426 12.87 -7.76 -7.28
C PHE A 426 13.23 -9.24 -7.54
N GLY A 427 13.20 -10.09 -6.51
CA GLY A 427 13.47 -11.53 -6.62
C GLY A 427 12.23 -12.38 -6.91
N CYS A 428 11.06 -11.77 -7.05
CA CYS A 428 9.82 -12.48 -7.29
C CYS A 428 9.71 -13.03 -8.74
N PRO A 429 9.32 -14.31 -8.92
CA PRO A 429 9.08 -14.89 -10.26
C PRO A 429 8.08 -14.10 -11.11
N ARG A 430 7.11 -13.46 -10.47
CA ARG A 430 6.09 -12.61 -11.09
C ARG A 430 6.65 -11.54 -12.03
N LEU A 431 7.77 -10.91 -11.69
CA LEU A 431 8.45 -9.93 -12.53
C LEU A 431 9.02 -10.56 -13.81
N THR A 432 9.51 -11.80 -13.71
CA THR A 432 10.02 -12.55 -14.87
C THR A 432 8.89 -13.00 -15.78
N GLU A 433 7.78 -13.47 -15.22
CA GLU A 433 6.58 -13.85 -15.97
C GLU A 433 5.99 -12.66 -16.73
N ALA A 434 5.83 -11.52 -16.05
CA ALA A 434 5.36 -10.29 -16.66
C ALA A 434 6.32 -9.77 -17.75
N ALA A 435 7.63 -9.79 -17.50
CA ALA A 435 8.65 -9.42 -18.49
C ALA A 435 8.60 -10.29 -19.75
N ALA A 436 8.36 -11.60 -19.61
CA ALA A 436 8.19 -12.50 -20.75
C ALA A 436 6.92 -12.14 -21.56
N GLY A 437 5.83 -11.76 -20.88
CA GLY A 437 4.62 -11.24 -21.52
C GLY A 437 4.84 -9.95 -22.32
N LEU A 438 5.83 -9.14 -21.94
CA LEU A 438 6.29 -7.96 -22.68
C LEU A 438 7.24 -8.29 -23.85
N GLY A 439 7.50 -9.57 -24.13
CA GLY A 439 8.39 -10.03 -25.20
C GLY A 439 9.87 -9.95 -24.87
N ARG A 440 10.25 -9.77 -23.59
CA ARG A 440 11.67 -9.79 -23.18
C ARG A 440 12.21 -11.23 -23.26
N THR A 441 13.33 -11.43 -23.94
CA THR A 441 13.95 -12.76 -24.15
C THR A 441 14.66 -13.32 -22.92
N ARG A 442 14.97 -12.46 -21.94
CA ARG A 442 15.56 -12.81 -20.65
C ARG A 442 14.76 -12.12 -19.55
N GLY A 443 14.46 -12.87 -18.48
CA GLY A 443 13.88 -12.32 -17.27
C GLY A 443 14.82 -11.31 -16.59
N PRO A 444 14.28 -10.26 -15.94
CA PRO A 444 15.09 -9.29 -15.24
C PRO A 444 15.74 -9.96 -14.03
N GLY A 445 17.02 -9.70 -13.80
CA GLY A 445 17.79 -10.34 -12.72
C GLY A 445 18.91 -9.49 -12.15
N ALA A 446 19.21 -8.35 -12.75
CA ALA A 446 20.19 -7.39 -12.29
C ALA A 446 19.54 -5.99 -12.13
N PRO A 447 20.14 -5.08 -11.33
CA PRO A 447 19.56 -3.77 -11.06
C PRO A 447 19.16 -2.97 -12.31
N GLN A 448 19.97 -3.02 -13.37
CA GLN A 448 19.72 -2.31 -14.63
C GLN A 448 18.55 -2.85 -15.46
N ASP A 449 18.00 -4.02 -15.11
CA ASP A 449 16.85 -4.60 -15.82
C ASP A 449 15.52 -3.98 -15.37
N PHE A 450 15.56 -3.15 -14.31
CA PHE A 450 14.43 -2.52 -13.65
C PHE A 450 14.55 -0.99 -13.63
N THR A 451 13.41 -0.30 -13.61
CA THR A 451 13.34 1.10 -13.17
C THR A 451 13.47 1.12 -11.65
N LEU A 452 14.64 1.45 -11.08
CA LEU A 452 14.81 1.44 -9.62
C LEU A 452 14.24 2.68 -8.92
N ALA A 453 14.15 3.80 -9.64
CA ALA A 453 13.59 5.02 -9.08
C ALA A 453 12.11 4.79 -8.73
N PRO A 454 11.62 5.28 -7.58
CA PRO A 454 10.23 5.04 -7.18
C PRO A 454 9.21 5.87 -7.99
N PRO A 455 7.93 5.43 -8.07
CA PRO A 455 6.84 6.30 -8.49
C PRO A 455 6.61 7.44 -7.48
N PRO A 456 6.06 8.61 -7.87
CA PRO A 456 5.87 9.77 -6.99
C PRO A 456 4.66 9.61 -6.06
N HIS A 457 4.57 8.50 -5.31
CA HIS A 457 3.46 8.16 -4.42
C HIS A 457 3.95 7.88 -3.00
N MET A 458 3.02 7.72 -2.06
CA MET A 458 3.30 7.37 -0.67
C MET A 458 2.39 6.25 -0.16
#